data_AF-A0A6N3GA71-F1
#
_entry.id   AF-A0A6N3GA71-F1
#
_cell.length_a   1.000
_cell.length_b   1.000
_cell.length_c   1.000
_cell.angle_alpha   90.00
_cell.angle_beta   90.00
_cell.angle_gamma   90.00
#
_symmetry.space_group_name_H-M   'P 1'
#
loop_
_entity.id
_entity.type
_entity.pdbx_description
1 polymer ?
#
loop_
_entity_poly.entity_id
_entity_poly.type
_entity_poly.pdbx_seq_one_letter_code
_entity_poly.pdbx_strand_id
1 'polypeptide(L)' 'MLYLLNQLNCNYKANKFVLTDDDYIDFSVPFISTDEEFNPELLIALSNNILKNLEEDYAKIMRVIWS' A
#
# COMPACT_ATOMS: atom_id res chain seq x y z
N MET A 1 8.11 -13.68 -4.26
CA MET A 1 7.55 -12.31 -4.28
C MET A 1 6.05 -12.27 -4.54
N LEU A 2 5.56 -12.63 -5.74
CA LEU A 2 4.14 -12.52 -6.12
C LEU A 2 3.13 -13.10 -5.11
N TYR A 3 3.44 -14.26 -4.51
CA TYR A 3 2.61 -14.85 -3.46
C TYR A 3 2.41 -13.92 -2.26
N LEU A 4 3.50 -13.30 -1.77
CA LEU A 4 3.43 -12.36 -0.65
C LEU A 4 2.59 -11.13 -1.02
N LEU A 5 2.83 -10.54 -2.20
CA LEU A 5 2.08 -9.37 -2.66
C LEU A 5 0.58 -9.67 -2.77
N ASN A 6 0.21 -10.86 -3.26
CA ASN A 6 -1.19 -11.29 -3.31
C ASN A 6 -1.79 -11.48 -1.92
N GLN A 7 -1.05 -12.02 -0.95
CA GLN A 7 -1.51 -12.10 0.43
C GLN A 7 -1.75 -10.70 1.02
N LEU A 8 -0.84 -9.75 0.82
CA LEU A 8 -1.00 -8.37 1.26
C LEU A 8 -2.24 -7.71 0.61
N ASN A 9 -2.41 -7.90 -0.70
CA ASN A 9 -3.57 -7.39 -1.45
C ASN A 9 -4.91 -7.99 -1.01
N CYS A 10 -4.92 -9.22 -0.48
CA CYS A 10 -6.12 -9.84 0.11
C CYS A 10 -6.42 -9.28 1.50
N ASN A 11 -5.40 -8.99 2.30
CA ASN A 11 -5.55 -8.50 3.67
C ASN A 11 -6.00 -7.03 3.72
N TYR A 12 -5.54 -6.21 2.77
CA TYR A 12 -5.86 -4.79 2.71
C TYR A 12 -6.79 -4.49 1.52
N LYS A 13 -8.02 -4.05 1.81
CA LYS A 13 -8.98 -3.70 0.74
C LYS A 13 -8.57 -2.45 -0.04
N ALA A 14 -8.03 -1.45 0.65
CA ALA A 14 -7.67 -0.17 0.08
C ALA A 14 -6.23 -0.13 -0.46
N ASN A 15 -5.35 -1.02 -0.02
CA ASN A 15 -3.96 -1.02 -0.47
C ASN A 15 -3.79 -1.94 -1.68
N LYS A 16 -2.94 -1.53 -2.62
CA LYS A 16 -2.55 -2.35 -3.77
C LYS A 16 -1.05 -2.32 -3.96
N PHE A 17 -0.47 -3.52 -3.98
CA PHE A 17 0.91 -3.79 -4.31
C PHE A 17 0.97 -4.45 -5.69
N VAL A 18 1.81 -3.91 -6.58
CA VAL A 18 2.00 -4.40 -7.94
C VAL A 18 3.50 -4.55 -8.20
N LEU A 19 3.92 -5.70 -8.73
CA LEU A 19 5.26 -5.86 -9.27
C LEU A 19 5.23 -5.36 -10.73
N THR A 20 6.01 -4.32 -11.00
CA THR A 20 6.14 -3.73 -12.34
C THR A 20 7.09 -4.57 -13.22
N ASP A 21 7.08 -4.32 -14.52
CA ASP A 21 7.97 -4.99 -15.48
C ASP A 21 9.46 -4.63 -15.27
N ASP A 22 9.73 -3.50 -14.60
CA ASP A 22 11.08 -3.04 -14.25
C ASP A 22 11.53 -3.54 -12.85
N ASP A 23 10.89 -4.59 -12.32
CA ASP A 23 11.16 -5.19 -11.01
C ASP A 23 10.96 -4.27 -9.79
N TYR A 24 10.26 -3.13 -9.95
CA TYR A 24 9.81 -2.31 -8.83
C TYR A 24 8.51 -2.82 -8.22
N ILE A 25 8.35 -2.59 -6.92
CA ILE A 25 7.08 -2.80 -6.22
C ILE A 25 6.40 -1.44 -6.07
N ASP A 26 5.33 -1.25 -6.83
CA ASP A 26 4.46 -0.09 -6.69
C ASP A 26 3.44 -0.34 -5.59
N PHE A 27 3.28 0.67 -4.73
CA PHE A 27 2.26 0.72 -3.70
C PHE A 27 1.31 1.88 -3.98
N SER A 28 0.01 1.59 -4.00
CA SER A 28 -1.03 2.60 -4.22
C SER A 28 -2.22 2.40 -3.29
N VAL A 29 -2.85 3.52 -2.93
CA VAL A 29 -4.12 3.56 -2.20
C VAL A 29 -5.05 4.52 -2.93
N PRO A 30 -6.01 4.02 -3.72
CA PRO A 30 -6.94 4.89 -4.41
C PRO A 30 -7.85 5.58 -3.39
N PHE A 31 -7.94 6.91 -3.49
CA PHE A 31 -8.86 7.74 -2.73
C PHE A 31 -9.74 8.50 -3.73
N ILE A 32 -11.05 8.29 -3.64
CA ILE A 32 -12.04 8.93 -4.52
C ILE A 32 -12.69 10.05 -3.71
N SER A 33 -12.63 11.27 -4.25
CA SER A 33 -13.28 12.44 -3.68
C SER A 33 -13.69 13.38 -4.79
N THR A 34 -14.80 14.07 -4.61
CA THR A 34 -15.13 15.29 -5.35
C THR A 34 -14.48 16.50 -4.66
N ASP A 35 -14.42 17.65 -5.34
CA ASP A 35 -13.88 18.88 -4.75
C ASP A 35 -14.70 19.35 -3.54
N GLU A 36 -16.02 19.17 -3.59
CA GLU A 36 -16.95 19.58 -2.52
C GLU A 36 -16.85 18.66 -1.28
N GLU A 37 -16.49 17.40 -1.48
CA GLU A 37 -16.38 16.39 -0.42
C GLU A 37 -14.95 16.21 0.09
N PHE A 38 -13.98 16.95 -0.49
CA PHE A 38 -12.58 16.80 -0.11
C PHE A 38 -12.35 17.20 1.34
N ASN A 39 -11.93 16.21 2.13
CA ASN A 39 -11.59 16.41 3.53
C ASN A 39 -10.07 16.19 3.74
N PRO A 40 -9.30 17.27 3.97
CA PRO A 40 -7.86 17.16 4.18
C PRO A 40 -7.50 16.40 5.47
N GLU A 41 -8.30 16.49 6.53
CA GLU A 41 -8.06 15.74 7.76
C GLU A 41 -8.21 14.23 7.55
N LEU A 42 -9.20 13.83 6.75
CA LEU A 42 -9.38 12.44 6.35
C LEU A 42 -8.18 11.94 5.53
N LEU A 43 -7.69 12.74 4.59
CA LEU A 43 -6.50 12.41 3.80
C LEU A 43 -5.26 12.22 4.69
N ILE A 44 -5.06 13.10 5.66
CA ILE A 44 -3.95 13.00 6.63
C ILE A 44 -4.11 11.73 7.48
N ALA A 45 -5.31 11.44 7.98
CA ALA A 45 -5.58 10.25 8.78
C ALA A 45 -5.33 8.96 7.99
N LEU A 46 -5.78 8.91 6.74
CA LEU A 46 -5.50 7.79 5.82
C LEU A 46 -4.00 7.63 5.57
N SER A 47 -3.29 8.73 5.31
CA SER A 47 -1.84 8.71 5.06
C SER A 47 -1.07 8.17 6.27
N ASN A 48 -1.43 8.60 7.49
CA ASN A 48 -0.81 8.09 8.71
C ASN A 48 -1.07 6.59 8.91
N ASN A 49 -2.29 6.13 8.62
CA ASN A 49 -2.62 4.70 8.71
C ASN A 49 -1.82 3.88 7.70
N ILE A 50 -1.70 4.38 6.46
CA ILE A 50 -0.88 3.79 5.40
C ILE A 50 0.56 3.62 5.87
N LEU A 51 1.20 4.70 6.33
CA LEU A 51 2.60 4.67 6.77
C LEU A 51 2.83 3.65 7.88
N LYS A 52 1.93 3.58 8.86
CA LYS A 52 2.01 2.62 9.95
C LYS A 52 1.95 1.17 9.45
N ASN A 53 1.03 0.86 8.54
CA ASN A 53 0.92 -0.50 8.00
C ASN A 53 2.11 -0.85 7.09
N LEU A 54 2.62 0.14 6.34
CA LEU A 54 3.74 -0.03 5.43
C LEU A 54 5.02 -0.38 6.16
N GLU A 55 5.24 0.14 7.38
CA GLU A 55 6.39 -0.22 8.21
C GLU A 55 6.45 -1.73 8.51
N GLU A 56 5.30 -2.33 8.86
CA GLU A 56 5.20 -3.77 9.13
C GLU A 56 5.35 -4.62 7.85
N ASP A 57 4.73 -4.17 6.76
CA ASP A 57 4.75 -4.90 5.49
C ASP A 57 6.10 -4.79 4.77
N TYR A 58 6.77 -3.65 4.89
CA TYR A 58 8.10 -3.43 4.33
C TYR A 58 9.09 -4.47 4.87
N ALA A 59 9.06 -4.74 6.18
CA ALA A 59 9.93 -5.77 6.77
C ALA A 59 9.66 -7.17 6.20
N LYS A 60 8.40 -7.51 5.91
CA LYS A 60 8.01 -8.78 5.28
C LYS A 60 8.51 -8.85 3.83
N ILE A 61 8.37 -7.76 3.09
CA ILE A 61 8.81 -7.64 1.69
C ILE A 61 10.32 -7.78 1.58
N MET A 62 11.09 -7.02 2.38
CA MET A 62 12.55 -7.02 2.33
C MET A 62 13.15 -8.38 2.68
N ARG A 63 12.52 -9.14 3.60
CA ARG A 63 12.95 -10.52 3.89
C ARG A 63 12.87 -11.45 2.69
N VAL A 64 11.95 -11.21 1.75
CA VAL A 64 11.81 -12.00 0.52
C VAL A 64 12.73 -11.50 -0.59
N ILE A 65 13.07 -10.21 -0.62
CA ILE A 65 14.00 -9.64 -1.61
C ILE A 65 15.45 -10.01 -1.27
N TRP A 66 15.81 -10.00 0.01
CA TRP A 66 17.20 -10.21 0.46
C TRP A 66 17.54 -11.67 0.78
N SER A 67 16.58 -12.58 0.65
CA SER A 67 16.80 -14.04 0.76
C SER A 67 17.25 -14.62 -0.57
#